data_AF-A0A2V8P364-F1
#
_entry.id   AF-A0A2V8P364-F1
#
_cell.length_a   1.000
_cell.length_b   1.000
_cell.length_c   1.000
_cell.angle_alpha   90.00
_cell.angle_beta   90.00
_cell.angle_gamma   90.00
#
_symmetry.space_group_name_H-M   'P 1'
#
loop_
_entity.id
_entity.type
_entity.pdbx_description
1 polymer ?
#
loop_
_entity_poly.entity_id
_entity_poly.type
_entity_poly.pdbx_seq_one_letter_code
_entity_poly.pdbx_strand_id
1 'polypeptide(L)' 'MGDRPDFPTMAEVENADVEQLARWYRFLPTGDTKEQQKIMDRLAQRFKEKGGMTPALSEKIGYGGA' A
#
# COMPACT_ATOMS: atom_id res chain seq x y z
N MET A 1 21.29 -2.21 -11.00
CA MET A 1 20.19 -2.89 -10.27
C MET A 1 19.12 -1.83 -10.11
N GLY A 2 17.97 -1.99 -10.77
CA GLY A 2 16.95 -0.94 -10.78
C GLY A 2 16.42 -0.71 -9.37
N ASP A 3 16.44 0.55 -8.92
CA ASP A 3 15.83 1.01 -7.67
C ASP A 3 14.40 0.45 -7.57
N ARG A 4 14.25 -0.63 -6.81
CA ARG A 4 12.92 -1.02 -6.33
C ARG A 4 12.58 -0.02 -5.23
N PRO A 5 11.39 0.59 -5.23
CA PRO A 5 10.98 1.44 -4.13
C PRO A 5 11.10 0.65 -2.82
N ASP A 6 11.71 1.26 -1.81
CA ASP A 6 11.83 0.67 -0.49
C ASP A 6 10.42 0.37 0.06
N PHE A 7 10.24 -0.84 0.60
CA PHE A 7 9.00 -1.21 1.28
C PHE A 7 8.85 -0.37 2.55
N PRO A 8 7.61 0.02 2.93
CA PRO A 8 7.40 0.74 4.17
C PRO A 8 7.71 -0.15 5.37
N THR A 9 8.11 0.46 6.46
CA THR A 9 8.24 -0.22 7.75
C THR A 9 6.88 -0.51 8.36
N MET A 10 6.83 -1.46 9.31
CA MET A 10 5.62 -1.73 10.09
C MET A 10 5.06 -0.47 10.77
N ALA A 11 5.93 0.39 11.32
CA ALA A 11 5.52 1.62 11.98
C ALA A 11 4.89 2.63 11.01
N GLU A 12 5.41 2.74 9.79
CA GLU A 12 4.82 3.58 8.75
C GLU A 12 3.45 3.05 8.32
N VAL A 13 3.29 1.74 8.18
CA VAL A 13 2.00 1.12 7.86
C VAL A 13 0.93 1.39 8.93
N GLU A 14 1.28 1.33 10.22
CA GLU A 14 0.32 1.59 11.30
C GLU A 14 -0.19 3.04 11.33
N ASN A 15 0.71 3.98 11.05
CA ASN A 15 0.47 5.42 11.18
C ASN A 15 0.01 6.09 9.88
N ALA A 16 0.16 5.41 8.74
CA ALA A 16 -0.26 5.94 7.44
C ALA A 16 -1.77 6.19 7.37
N ASP A 17 -2.13 7.21 6.61
CA ASP A 17 -3.51 7.48 6.25
C ASP A 17 -3.99 6.54 5.13
N VAL A 18 -5.30 6.60 4.85
CA VAL A 18 -5.93 5.72 3.85
C VAL A 18 -5.40 5.97 2.43
N GLU A 19 -4.90 7.17 2.12
CA GLU A 19 -4.35 7.48 0.80
C GLU A 19 -2.97 6.86 0.60
N GLN A 20 -2.09 7.03 1.59
CA GLN A 20 -0.76 6.43 1.54
C GLN A 20 -0.84 4.90 1.54
N LEU A 21 -1.75 4.32 2.34
CA LEU A 21 -2.04 2.88 2.32
C LEU A 21 -2.52 2.42 0.94
N ALA A 22 -3.40 3.18 0.29
CA ALA A 22 -3.88 2.85 -1.06
C ALA A 22 -2.78 2.93 -2.12
N ARG A 23 -1.90 3.93 -2.04
CA ARG A 23 -0.72 4.06 -2.92
C ARG A 23 0.18 2.85 -2.78
N TRP A 24 0.54 2.49 -1.56
CA TRP A 24 1.39 1.33 -1.34
C TRP A 24 0.70 0.02 -1.74
N TYR A 25 -0.57 -0.17 -1.39
CA TYR A 25 -1.35 -1.35 -1.77
C TYR A 25 -1.35 -1.58 -3.29
N ARG A 26 -1.40 -0.49 -4.06
CA ARG A 26 -1.55 -0.55 -5.52
C ARG A 26 -0.23 -0.57 -6.29
N PHE A 27 0.77 0.18 -5.82
CA PHE A 27 1.97 0.49 -6.59
C PHE A 27 3.25 -0.13 -6.04
N LEU A 28 3.23 -0.70 -4.82
CA LEU A 28 4.39 -1.48 -4.37
C LEU A 28 4.53 -2.76 -5.21
N PRO A 29 5.77 -3.18 -5.50
CA PRO A 29 6.01 -4.49 -6.09
C PRO A 29 5.58 -5.60 -5.12
N THR A 30 5.44 -6.81 -5.63
CA THR A 30 5.28 -8.00 -4.79
C THR A 30 6.53 -8.20 -3.93
N GLY A 31 6.34 -8.56 -2.66
CA GLY A 31 7.43 -8.82 -1.73
C GLY A 31 8.13 -10.15 -2.03
N ASP A 32 9.45 -10.08 -2.25
CA ASP A 32 10.29 -11.23 -2.56
C ASP A 32 10.79 -11.94 -1.29
N THR A 33 10.71 -11.28 -0.14
CA THR A 33 11.12 -11.83 1.16
C THR A 33 9.93 -12.02 2.09
N LYS A 34 10.08 -12.92 3.08
CA LYS A 34 9.07 -13.12 4.13
C LYS A 34 8.76 -11.84 4.91
N GLU A 35 9.75 -10.97 5.09
CA GLU A 35 9.57 -9.71 5.81
C GLU A 35 8.74 -8.72 4.99
N GLN A 36 9.03 -8.59 3.69
CA GLN A 36 8.23 -7.76 2.78
C GLN A 36 6.80 -8.27 2.67
N GLN A 37 6.61 -9.59 2.57
CA GLN A 37 5.27 -10.20 2.56
C GLN A 37 4.50 -9.87 3.85
N LYS A 38 5.14 -9.95 5.02
CA LYS A 38 4.52 -9.57 6.29
C LYS A 38 4.09 -8.10 6.32
N ILE A 39 4.91 -7.21 5.76
CA ILE A 39 4.57 -5.78 5.63
C ILE A 39 3.37 -5.61 4.70
N MET A 40 3.35 -6.27 3.55
CA MET A 40 2.24 -6.20 2.59
C MET A 40 0.93 -6.75 3.20
N ASP A 41 1.00 -7.86 3.93
CA ASP A 41 -0.15 -8.43 4.62
C ASP A 41 -0.72 -7.45 5.64
N ARG A 42 0.15 -6.83 6.44
CA ARG A 42 -0.28 -5.85 7.43
C ARG A 42 -0.88 -4.60 6.78
N LEU A 43 -0.26 -4.13 5.71
CA LEU A 43 -0.76 -3.02 4.91
C LEU A 43 -2.15 -3.32 4.37
N ALA A 44 -2.36 -4.49 3.78
CA ALA A 44 -3.66 -4.90 3.24
C ALA A 44 -4.74 -4.96 4.33
N GLN A 45 -4.39 -5.48 5.51
CA GLN A 45 -5.29 -5.47 6.68
C GLN A 45 -5.64 -4.03 7.09
N ARG A 46 -4.64 -3.17 7.27
CA ARG A 46 -4.85 -1.78 7.69
C ARG A 46 -5.68 -1.00 6.68
N PHE A 47 -5.40 -1.20 5.40
CA PHE A 47 -6.15 -0.59 4.32
C PHE A 47 -7.62 -1.02 4.36
N LYS A 48 -7.90 -2.32 4.57
CA LYS A 48 -9.26 -2.84 4.73
C LYS A 48 -9.96 -2.27 5.97
N GLU A 49 -9.27 -2.18 7.10
CA GLU A 49 -9.81 -1.55 8.33
C GLU A 49 -10.20 -0.08 8.12
N LYS A 50 -9.51 0.62 7.22
CA LYS A 50 -9.78 2.02 6.85
C LYS A 50 -10.86 2.17 5.76
N GLY A 51 -11.51 1.08 5.35
CA GLY A 51 -12.57 1.08 4.34
C GLY A 51 -12.14 0.62 2.94
N GLY A 52 -10.86 0.31 2.75
CA GLY A 52 -10.32 -0.22 1.50
C GLY A 52 -10.37 0.77 0.33
N MET A 53 -10.29 0.23 -0.89
CA MET A 53 -10.31 1.05 -2.09
C MET A 53 -11.73 1.51 -2.41
N THR A 54 -11.90 2.83 -2.52
CA THR A 54 -13.14 3.46 -2.99
C THR A 54 -12.91 4.10 -4.37
N PRO A 55 -13.96 4.36 -5.18
CA PRO A 55 -13.81 5.03 -6.47
C PRO A 55 -13.10 6.39 -6.34
N ALA A 56 -13.52 7.23 -5.40
CA ALA A 56 -12.90 8.53 -5.15
C ALA A 56 -11.43 8.42 -4.76
N LEU A 57 -11.07 7.41 -3.96
CA LEU A 57 -9.68 7.16 -3.59
C LEU A 57 -8.86 6.65 -4.77
N SER A 58 -9.42 5.75 -5.58
CA SER A 58 -8.81 5.22 -6.80
C SER A 58 -8.51 6.32 -7.81
N GLU A 59 -9.44 7.27 -8.01
CA GLU A 59 -9.22 8.47 -8.83
C GLU A 59 -8.12 9.35 -8.23
N LYS A 60 -8.19 9.61 -6.91
CA LYS A 60 -7.22 10.46 -6.20
C LYS A 60 -5.77 9.97 -6.32
N ILE A 61 -5.56 8.64 -6.30
CA ILE A 61 -4.22 8.05 -6.46
C ILE A 61 -3.84 7.78 -7.92
N GLY A 62 -4.69 8.14 -8.90
CA GLY A 62 -4.43 7.94 -10.32
C GLY A 62 -4.55 6.49 -10.80
N TYR A 63 -5.26 5.62 -10.08
CA TYR A 63 -5.53 4.25 -10.50
C TYR A 63 -6.81 4.11 -11.32
N GLY A 64 -7.84 4.92 -11.01
CA GLY A 64 -9.17 4.83 -11.64
C GLY A 64 -9.39 5.68 -12.90
N GLY A 65 -8.36 6.36 -13.40
CA GLY A 65 -8.46 7.21 -14.58
C GLY A 65 -8.28 6.41 -15.87
N ALA A 66 -9.33 6.43 -16.70
CA ALA A 66 -9.25 6.12 -18.13
C ALA A 66 -8.42 7.17 -18.90
#